data_AF-A0A928GI11-F1
#
_entry.id   AF-A0A928GI11-F1
#
_cell.length_a   1.000
_cell.length_b   1.000
_cell.length_c   1.000
_cell.angle_alpha   90.00
_cell.angle_beta   90.00
_cell.angle_gamma   90.00
#
_symmetry.space_group_name_H-M   'P 1'
#
loop_
_entity.id
_entity.type
_entity.pdbx_description
1 polymer ?
#
loop_
_entity_poly.entity_id
_entity_poly.type
_entity_poly.pdbx_seq_one_letter_code
_entity_poly.pdbx_strand_id
1 'polypeptide(L)'
;MKKLTLAIMFAFCTLGAAAQKLVLDQSLNPGWAGANITNKNKPEGRFYRLRNEVQVTGFQTPQIVQDLELYISEPISTGYLALYRLPLSAPNYKFYVVLYNERKVAQYVLNLCELTGNDYCEVQDVRWDPTTERVLFNMACPSYSSEINGRGSKLYCVTPEGHLIWETGYLTSNDIFILDDEFVYCAYGFTSEKDYIFLLDKNTGRVYSKLPVPKKIQYLELQERRGKQVLFAADSDDKLYTFRVDYSVLQSPIDMTIPGGPKAFTLVYATSSDGYLNVREEPSMKAKIIDRLNAKKNGLGHAELLKTMGEWSRIFINGQVGYVYNKYMGKQTWYTGKGSDMMIAYSMQTPIYCDDFDDEGNRLVRYVLNGGVIIADQFSYPGGDYYVLSTPEEFLYVKRDDILIKSKR
;
A
#
# COMPACT_ATOMS: atom_id res chain seq x y z
N MET A 1 1.85 -33.30 -42.91
CA MET A 1 0.74 -33.07 -41.95
C MET A 1 0.93 -34.10 -40.83
N LYS A 2 1.19 -33.81 -39.56
CA LYS A 2 0.84 -32.70 -38.67
C LYS A 2 2.04 -32.40 -37.75
N LYS A 3 2.37 -31.11 -37.53
CA LYS A 3 3.34 -30.70 -36.51
C LYS A 3 2.68 -30.87 -35.14
N LEU A 4 3.29 -31.68 -34.28
CA LEU A 4 2.86 -31.89 -32.90
C LEU A 4 3.38 -30.69 -32.09
N THR A 5 2.49 -29.76 -31.76
CA THR A 5 2.80 -28.64 -30.86
C THR A 5 2.93 -29.21 -29.45
N LEU A 6 4.17 -29.34 -28.96
CA LEU A 6 4.44 -29.78 -27.59
C LEU A 6 4.11 -28.62 -26.64
N ALA A 7 2.90 -28.63 -26.09
CA ALA A 7 2.54 -27.75 -24.98
C ALA A 7 3.29 -28.23 -23.73
N ILE A 8 4.37 -27.54 -23.38
CA ILE A 8 5.08 -27.75 -22.12
C ILE A 8 4.18 -27.21 -21.00
N MET A 9 3.37 -28.10 -20.40
CA MET A 9 2.76 -27.84 -19.11
C MET A 9 3.86 -27.86 -18.05
N PHE A 10 4.26 -26.69 -17.57
CA PHE A 10 5.03 -26.58 -16.33
C PHE A 10 4.09 -26.94 -15.17
N ALA A 11 4.25 -28.16 -14.64
CA ALA A 11 3.62 -28.55 -13.39
C ALA A 11 4.29 -27.79 -12.23
N PHE A 12 3.64 -26.73 -11.78
CA PHE A 12 4.00 -26.00 -10.57
C PHE A 12 3.68 -26.83 -9.33
N CYS A 13 4.63 -27.64 -8.87
CA CYS A 13 4.61 -28.12 -7.49
C CYS A 13 5.21 -27.04 -6.58
N THR A 14 4.36 -26.15 -6.08
CA THR A 14 4.64 -25.35 -4.88
C THR A 14 3.50 -25.54 -3.91
N LEU A 15 3.83 -25.78 -2.64
CA LEU A 15 2.91 -25.56 -1.53
C LEU A 15 2.34 -24.15 -1.68
N GLY A 16 1.04 -24.06 -2.01
CA GLY A 16 0.31 -22.79 -2.12
C GLY A 16 -0.14 -22.37 -3.53
N ALA A 17 -0.40 -23.28 -4.47
CA ALA A 17 -1.07 -22.92 -5.73
C ALA A 17 -2.47 -22.29 -5.54
N ALA A 18 -3.06 -22.39 -4.35
CA ALA A 18 -4.39 -21.86 -4.02
C ALA A 18 -4.41 -20.40 -3.51
N ALA A 19 -3.27 -19.69 -3.43
CA ALA A 19 -3.19 -18.36 -2.81
C ALA A 19 -2.52 -17.27 -3.68
N GLN A 20 -2.09 -17.58 -4.91
CA GLN A 20 -1.51 -16.59 -5.82
C GLN A 20 -2.63 -15.80 -6.51
N LYS A 21 -2.58 -14.47 -6.40
CA LYS A 21 -3.53 -13.54 -7.02
C LYS A 21 -3.03 -12.99 -8.35
N LEU A 22 -1.73 -12.92 -8.56
CA LEU A 22 -1.17 -12.66 -9.87
C LEU A 22 -1.18 -13.96 -10.67
N VAL A 23 -1.71 -13.93 -11.88
CA VAL A 23 -1.83 -15.10 -12.76
C VAL A 23 -1.18 -14.79 -14.09
N LEU A 24 -0.27 -15.66 -14.53
CA LEU A 24 0.30 -15.60 -15.87
C LEU A 24 -0.81 -15.89 -16.90
N ASP A 25 -1.05 -14.94 -17.80
CA ASP A 25 -1.97 -15.09 -18.91
C ASP A 25 -1.27 -15.74 -20.10
N GLN A 26 -0.26 -15.05 -20.65
CA GLN A 26 0.45 -15.49 -21.85
C GLN A 26 1.94 -15.15 -21.79
N SER A 27 2.74 -15.96 -22.48
CA SER A 27 4.10 -15.61 -22.89
C SER A 27 4.10 -15.29 -24.38
N LEU A 28 4.57 -14.11 -24.77
CA LEU A 28 4.56 -13.62 -26.15
C LEU A 28 5.96 -13.69 -26.77
N ASN A 29 6.07 -14.21 -28.00
CA ASN A 29 7.35 -14.32 -28.73
C ASN A 29 7.16 -14.08 -30.24
N PRO A 30 7.89 -13.16 -30.92
CA PRO A 30 8.87 -12.20 -30.39
C PRO A 30 8.12 -10.98 -29.80
N GLY A 31 8.00 -10.98 -28.47
CA GLY A 31 6.89 -10.37 -27.76
C GLY A 31 6.82 -8.84 -27.74
N TRP A 32 7.82 -8.12 -28.25
CA TRP A 32 7.82 -6.65 -28.23
C TRP A 32 7.06 -6.04 -29.42
N ALA A 33 7.32 -6.52 -30.63
CA ALA A 33 6.69 -6.02 -31.84
C ALA A 33 5.27 -6.59 -31.96
N GLY A 34 4.26 -5.74 -31.76
CA GLY A 34 2.83 -6.11 -31.85
C GLY A 34 2.08 -6.14 -30.52
N ALA A 35 2.77 -5.98 -29.38
CA ALA A 35 2.12 -5.89 -28.07
C ALA A 35 1.53 -4.50 -27.77
N ASN A 36 1.81 -3.47 -28.56
CA ASN A 36 1.36 -2.07 -28.34
C ASN A 36 1.67 -1.56 -26.91
N ILE A 37 2.87 -1.91 -26.40
CA ILE A 37 3.42 -1.40 -25.15
C ILE A 37 4.01 -0.01 -25.38
N THR A 38 3.86 0.90 -24.40
CA THR A 38 4.22 2.31 -24.57
C THR A 38 5.72 2.57 -24.44
N ASN A 39 6.47 1.63 -23.86
CA ASN A 39 7.88 1.78 -23.52
C ASN A 39 8.15 2.93 -22.54
N LYS A 40 7.12 3.40 -21.81
CA LYS A 40 7.27 4.51 -20.86
C LYS A 40 8.36 4.28 -19.82
N ASN A 41 8.61 3.01 -19.48
CA ASN A 41 9.61 2.59 -18.50
C ASN A 41 10.88 1.96 -19.14
N LYS A 42 11.08 2.12 -20.45
CA LYS A 42 12.32 1.76 -21.18
C LYS A 42 12.73 2.94 -22.07
N PRO A 43 13.03 4.12 -21.49
CA PRO A 43 13.40 5.28 -22.26
C PRO A 43 14.62 4.96 -23.15
N GLU A 44 14.54 5.36 -24.41
CA GLU A 44 15.60 5.13 -25.42
C GLU A 44 15.96 3.65 -25.67
N GLY A 45 15.05 2.73 -25.34
CA GLY A 45 15.30 1.29 -25.52
C GLY A 45 16.35 0.73 -24.55
N ARG A 46 16.73 1.48 -23.51
CA ARG A 46 17.69 1.05 -22.50
C ARG A 46 16.98 0.74 -21.19
N PHE A 47 17.37 -0.37 -20.58
CA PHE A 47 16.99 -0.72 -19.22
C PHE A 47 17.99 -0.11 -18.26
N TYR A 48 17.55 0.87 -17.48
CA TYR A 48 18.38 1.44 -16.43
C TYR A 48 17.97 0.79 -15.11
N ARG A 49 18.96 0.24 -14.38
CA ARG A 49 18.77 -0.25 -13.00
C ARG A 49 18.23 0.82 -12.06
N LEU A 50 18.38 2.08 -12.47
CA LEU A 50 17.79 3.24 -11.85
C LEU A 50 16.91 3.94 -12.87
N ARG A 51 15.63 4.18 -12.54
CA ARG A 51 14.82 5.08 -13.37
C ARG A 51 15.51 6.44 -13.39
N ASN A 52 15.93 6.93 -14.56
CA ASN A 52 16.57 8.24 -14.71
C ASN A 52 15.71 9.09 -15.63
N GLU A 53 14.77 9.81 -15.02
CA GLU A 53 13.73 10.56 -15.72
C GLU A 53 13.62 11.94 -15.09
N VAL A 54 14.54 12.83 -15.44
CA VAL A 54 14.47 14.24 -15.05
C VAL A 54 13.47 14.94 -15.98
N GLN A 55 12.21 15.04 -15.56
CA GLN A 55 11.15 15.69 -16.34
C GLN A 55 10.92 17.15 -15.91
N VAL A 56 11.33 17.51 -14.69
CA VAL A 56 11.13 18.85 -14.11
C VAL A 56 12.44 19.38 -13.54
N THR A 57 12.77 20.63 -13.85
CA THR A 57 13.97 21.33 -13.36
C THR A 57 13.61 22.70 -12.76
N GLY A 58 14.60 23.44 -12.27
CA GLY A 58 14.41 24.79 -11.72
C GLY A 58 13.74 24.79 -10.34
N PHE A 59 14.07 23.81 -9.51
CA PHE A 59 13.62 23.76 -8.12
C PHE A 59 14.35 24.78 -7.26
N GLN A 60 13.68 25.27 -6.22
CA GLN A 60 14.34 25.98 -5.12
C GLN A 60 15.04 24.95 -4.23
N THR A 61 16.20 24.48 -4.69
CA THR A 61 16.93 23.35 -4.12
C THR A 61 17.40 23.66 -2.69
N PRO A 62 17.03 22.84 -1.68
CA PRO A 62 17.53 22.98 -0.32
C PRO A 62 19.05 22.79 -0.22
N GLN A 63 19.70 23.52 0.69
CA GLN A 63 21.16 23.47 0.88
C GLN A 63 21.69 22.04 1.10
N ILE A 64 20.94 21.18 1.79
CA ILE A 64 21.35 19.80 2.11
C ILE A 64 21.52 18.89 0.88
N VAL A 65 20.88 19.23 -0.24
CA VAL A 65 20.97 18.49 -1.51
C VAL A 65 21.60 19.29 -2.65
N GLN A 66 22.10 20.51 -2.38
CA GLN A 66 22.58 21.42 -3.42
C GLN A 66 23.76 20.86 -4.23
N ASP A 67 24.59 20.02 -3.60
CA ASP A 67 25.79 19.41 -4.19
C ASP A 67 25.51 18.00 -4.74
N LEU A 68 24.24 17.59 -4.80
CA LEU A 68 23.81 16.29 -5.31
C LEU A 68 23.25 16.41 -6.73
N GLU A 69 23.35 15.33 -7.50
CA GLU A 69 22.75 15.23 -8.82
C GLU A 69 21.24 14.97 -8.70
N LEU A 70 20.44 15.82 -9.35
CA LEU A 70 19.02 15.53 -9.58
C LEU A 70 18.91 14.38 -10.59
N TYR A 71 18.28 13.29 -10.18
CA TYR A 71 18.31 12.03 -10.92
C TYR A 71 16.92 11.56 -11.38
N ILE A 72 15.89 11.77 -10.57
CA ILE A 72 14.49 11.61 -10.96
C ILE A 72 13.79 12.91 -10.64
N SER A 73 12.95 13.39 -11.54
CA SER A 73 11.96 14.40 -11.19
C SER A 73 10.69 14.25 -12.02
N GLU A 74 9.54 14.31 -11.35
CA GLU A 74 8.25 14.19 -12.00
C GLU A 74 7.17 14.98 -11.26
N PRO A 75 6.11 15.43 -11.96
CA PRO A 75 4.92 15.96 -11.30
C PRO A 75 4.23 14.87 -10.48
N ILE A 76 3.69 15.26 -9.33
CA ILE A 76 2.87 14.42 -8.44
C ILE A 76 1.59 15.18 -8.06
N SER A 77 0.63 14.50 -7.42
CA SER A 77 -0.68 15.11 -7.10
C SER A 77 -0.60 16.37 -6.22
N THR A 78 0.48 16.55 -5.45
CA THR A 78 0.68 17.68 -4.52
C THR A 78 1.79 18.65 -4.95
N GLY A 79 2.36 18.47 -6.16
CA GLY A 79 3.46 19.28 -6.68
C GLY A 79 4.47 18.45 -7.45
N TYR A 80 5.68 18.27 -6.91
CA TYR A 80 6.74 17.51 -7.59
C TYR A 80 7.52 16.62 -6.64
N LEU A 81 7.90 15.44 -7.13
CA LEU A 81 8.87 14.56 -6.49
C LEU A 81 10.22 14.74 -7.17
N ALA A 82 11.29 14.76 -6.38
CA ALA A 82 12.65 14.77 -6.89
C ALA A 82 13.55 13.81 -6.09
N LEU A 83 14.28 12.93 -6.77
CA LEU A 83 15.35 12.12 -6.19
C LEU A 83 16.70 12.76 -6.48
N TYR A 84 17.46 13.03 -5.43
CA TYR A 84 18.84 13.50 -5.49
C TYR A 84 19.79 12.40 -5.02
N ARG A 85 20.94 12.29 -5.67
CA ARG A 85 21.98 11.33 -5.31
C ARG A 85 23.39 11.86 -5.52
N LEU A 86 24.36 11.18 -4.93
CA LEU A 86 25.75 11.33 -5.36
C LEU A 86 25.94 10.76 -6.79
N PRO A 87 26.94 11.23 -7.54
CA PRO A 87 27.29 10.66 -8.84
C PRO A 87 27.47 9.14 -8.80
N LEU A 88 27.20 8.45 -9.91
CA LEU A 88 27.37 6.99 -10.02
C LEU A 88 28.79 6.50 -9.71
N SER A 89 29.79 7.37 -9.84
CA SER A 89 31.19 7.09 -9.53
C SER A 89 31.54 7.26 -8.04
N ALA A 90 30.63 7.73 -7.20
CA ALA A 90 30.90 7.95 -5.78
C ALA A 90 31.14 6.63 -5.02
N PRO A 91 32.04 6.61 -4.02
CA PRO A 91 32.40 5.41 -3.29
C PRO A 91 31.35 4.96 -2.27
N ASN A 92 30.33 5.77 -2.02
CA ASN A 92 29.27 5.54 -1.05
C ASN A 92 27.93 6.07 -1.56
N TYR A 93 26.84 5.60 -0.96
CA TYR A 93 25.49 6.02 -1.32
C TYR A 93 24.97 7.15 -0.45
N LYS A 94 24.24 8.06 -1.09
CA LYS A 94 23.53 9.15 -0.45
C LYS A 94 22.32 9.48 -1.31
N PHE A 95 21.12 9.26 -0.78
CA PHE A 95 19.86 9.41 -1.50
C PHE A 95 18.90 10.30 -0.73
N TYR A 96 18.39 11.32 -1.40
CA TYR A 96 17.39 12.22 -0.85
C TYR A 96 16.18 12.30 -1.75
N VAL A 97 15.00 12.15 -1.16
CA VAL A 97 13.76 12.55 -1.83
C VAL A 97 13.37 13.92 -1.33
N VAL A 98 13.13 14.86 -2.24
CA VAL A 98 12.57 16.17 -1.92
C VAL A 98 11.19 16.26 -2.56
N LEU A 99 10.18 16.53 -1.74
CA LEU A 99 8.82 16.82 -2.21
C LEU A 99 8.65 18.33 -2.25
N TYR A 100 8.34 18.85 -3.43
CA TYR A 100 8.12 20.27 -3.69
C TYR A 100 6.64 20.55 -3.89
N ASN A 101 6.18 21.73 -3.50
CA ASN A 101 4.86 22.20 -3.90
C ASN A 101 4.84 22.65 -5.38
N GLU A 102 3.68 23.07 -5.87
CA GLU A 102 3.49 23.56 -7.26
C GLU A 102 4.40 24.74 -7.64
N ARG A 103 4.83 25.54 -6.66
CA ARG A 103 5.76 26.67 -6.84
C ARG A 103 7.23 26.24 -6.78
N LYS A 104 7.50 24.93 -6.78
CA LYS A 104 8.84 24.35 -6.72
C LYS A 104 9.62 24.71 -5.45
N VAL A 105 8.91 24.93 -4.35
CA VAL A 105 9.47 25.18 -3.01
C VAL A 105 9.42 23.88 -2.19
N ALA A 106 10.56 23.47 -1.65
CA ALA A 106 10.66 22.22 -0.89
C ALA A 106 9.72 22.25 0.33
N GLN A 107 8.92 21.20 0.50
CA GLN A 107 8.04 20.98 1.64
C GLN A 107 8.62 19.91 2.56
N TYR A 108 9.14 18.83 1.97
CA TYR A 108 9.71 17.70 2.70
C TYR A 108 11.05 17.30 2.12
N VAL A 109 11.98 16.90 2.97
CA VAL A 109 13.31 16.41 2.60
C VAL A 109 13.56 15.11 3.37
N LEU A 110 13.63 14.00 2.66
CA LEU A 110 13.77 12.66 3.23
C LEU A 110 15.17 12.14 2.92
N ASN A 111 15.95 11.80 3.95
CA ASN A 111 17.22 11.10 3.81
C ASN A 111 16.98 9.58 3.82
N LEU A 112 16.91 8.95 2.64
CA LEU A 112 16.48 7.55 2.54
C LEU A 112 17.46 6.58 3.21
N CYS A 113 18.76 6.90 3.23
CA CYS A 113 19.77 6.08 3.90
C CYS A 113 19.58 6.10 5.43
N GLU A 114 19.28 7.27 5.99
CA GLU A 114 19.03 7.43 7.44
C GLU A 114 17.71 6.77 7.86
N LEU A 115 16.66 6.95 7.07
CA LEU A 115 15.34 6.34 7.32
C LEU A 115 15.39 4.81 7.39
N THR A 116 16.28 4.21 6.61
CA THR A 116 16.43 2.74 6.54
C THR A 116 17.58 2.22 7.38
N GLY A 117 18.39 3.10 7.99
CA GLY A 117 19.65 2.73 8.63
C GLY A 117 20.61 2.01 7.67
N ASN A 118 20.58 2.37 6.39
CA ASN A 118 21.28 1.66 5.32
C ASN A 118 21.98 2.64 4.37
N ASP A 119 23.28 2.82 4.58
CA ASP A 119 24.18 3.61 3.75
C ASP A 119 24.91 2.77 2.69
N TYR A 120 24.69 1.45 2.71
CA TYR A 120 25.37 0.50 1.85
C TYR A 120 24.56 0.15 0.59
N CYS A 121 23.23 0.17 0.65
CA CYS A 121 22.40 -0.26 -0.47
C CYS A 121 21.94 0.92 -1.33
N GLU A 122 21.84 0.66 -2.63
CA GLU A 122 21.45 1.62 -3.64
C GLU A 122 19.92 1.75 -3.74
N VAL A 123 19.39 2.97 -3.72
CA VAL A 123 17.98 3.22 -4.08
C VAL A 123 17.84 3.05 -5.60
N GLN A 124 16.98 2.14 -6.08
CA GLN A 124 16.87 1.82 -7.50
C GLN A 124 15.65 2.45 -8.20
N ASP A 125 14.54 2.61 -7.50
CA ASP A 125 13.39 3.39 -7.98
C ASP A 125 12.70 4.04 -6.78
N VAL A 126 11.99 5.13 -7.04
CA VAL A 126 11.14 5.83 -6.08
C VAL A 126 9.88 6.29 -6.80
N ARG A 127 8.74 6.20 -6.10
CA ARG A 127 7.43 6.59 -6.62
C ARG A 127 6.59 7.25 -5.56
N TRP A 128 5.75 8.17 -6.01
CA TRP A 128 4.67 8.75 -5.24
C TRP A 128 3.38 7.94 -5.46
N ASP A 129 2.67 7.64 -4.37
CA ASP A 129 1.32 7.10 -4.43
C ASP A 129 0.31 8.23 -4.16
N PRO A 130 -0.47 8.67 -5.17
CA PRO A 130 -1.42 9.76 -4.99
C PRO A 130 -2.63 9.39 -4.13
N THR A 131 -2.91 8.09 -3.95
CA THR A 131 -4.08 7.64 -3.16
C THR A 131 -3.83 7.64 -1.66
N THR A 132 -2.57 7.43 -1.25
CA THR A 132 -2.18 7.40 0.16
C THR A 132 -1.27 8.56 0.57
N GLU A 133 -0.85 9.37 -0.42
CA GLU A 133 0.11 10.45 -0.27
C GLU A 133 1.44 9.98 0.36
N ARG A 134 1.94 8.83 -0.10
CA ARG A 134 3.15 8.19 0.43
C ARG A 134 4.24 8.08 -0.62
N VAL A 135 5.47 7.98 -0.13
CA VAL A 135 6.66 7.70 -0.94
C VAL A 135 7.00 6.22 -0.80
N LEU A 136 7.10 5.52 -1.92
CA LEU A 136 7.60 4.16 -1.99
C LEU A 136 8.95 4.16 -2.69
N PHE A 137 9.88 3.34 -2.23
CA PHE A 137 11.19 3.18 -2.87
C PHE A 137 11.76 1.80 -2.57
N ASN A 138 12.62 1.29 -3.45
CA ASN A 138 13.35 0.05 -3.20
C ASN A 138 14.85 0.31 -3.02
N MET A 139 15.52 -0.59 -2.30
CA MET A 139 16.98 -0.55 -2.12
C MET A 139 17.60 -1.92 -2.40
N ALA A 140 18.61 -1.95 -3.27
CA ALA A 140 19.38 -3.13 -3.63
C ALA A 140 20.86 -2.93 -3.27
N CYS A 141 21.48 -3.94 -2.65
CA CYS A 141 22.84 -3.81 -2.14
C CYS A 141 23.87 -4.12 -3.26
N PRO A 142 25.01 -3.43 -3.30
CA PRO A 142 26.05 -3.59 -4.34
C PRO A 142 26.92 -4.83 -4.09
N SER A 143 26.31 -5.95 -3.71
CA SER A 143 26.98 -7.23 -3.46
C SER A 143 26.06 -8.37 -3.89
N TYR A 144 26.66 -9.50 -4.23
CA TYR A 144 25.90 -10.68 -4.59
C TYR A 144 25.05 -11.13 -3.40
N SER A 145 23.79 -11.47 -3.65
CA SER A 145 22.87 -11.84 -2.59
C SER A 145 23.36 -13.05 -1.80
N SER A 146 24.12 -13.97 -2.41
CA SER A 146 24.81 -15.05 -1.69
C SER A 146 25.82 -14.55 -0.65
N GLU A 147 26.53 -13.46 -0.90
CA GLU A 147 27.55 -12.89 0.00
C GLU A 147 26.93 -12.22 1.21
N ILE A 148 25.74 -11.63 1.05
CA ILE A 148 24.96 -11.01 2.13
C ILE A 148 23.89 -11.93 2.71
N ASN A 149 23.95 -13.24 2.43
CA ASN A 149 22.96 -14.25 2.88
C ASN A 149 21.51 -13.88 2.56
N GLY A 150 21.30 -13.33 1.36
CA GLY A 150 20.02 -12.87 0.85
C GLY A 150 19.49 -11.61 1.52
N ARG A 151 20.30 -10.86 2.30
CA ARG A 151 19.84 -9.70 3.08
C ARG A 151 19.87 -8.37 2.32
N GLY A 152 19.22 -8.30 1.16
CA GLY A 152 19.11 -7.06 0.37
C GLY A 152 17.82 -7.01 -0.47
N SER A 153 17.69 -6.01 -1.35
CA SER A 153 16.57 -5.89 -2.31
C SER A 153 15.18 -5.84 -1.64
N LYS A 154 14.98 -4.82 -0.80
CA LYS A 154 13.72 -4.52 -0.12
C LYS A 154 13.00 -3.35 -0.79
N LEU A 155 11.67 -3.37 -0.68
CA LEU A 155 10.78 -2.25 -0.92
C LEU A 155 10.30 -1.64 0.42
N TYR A 156 10.19 -0.32 0.45
CA TYR A 156 9.81 0.50 1.59
C TYR A 156 8.64 1.43 1.24
N CYS A 157 7.83 1.78 2.23
CA CYS A 157 6.78 2.79 2.14
C CYS A 157 6.86 3.72 3.35
N VAL A 158 6.93 5.02 3.09
CA VAL A 158 7.10 6.06 4.11
C VAL A 158 6.12 7.23 3.89
N THR A 159 5.80 7.96 4.96
CA THR A 159 5.08 9.24 4.85
C THR A 159 6.00 10.35 4.32
N PRO A 160 5.46 11.50 3.87
CA PRO A 160 6.25 12.67 3.49
C PRO A 160 7.24 13.14 4.59
N GLU A 161 6.86 13.00 5.85
CA GLU A 161 7.68 13.35 7.01
C GLU A 161 8.81 12.34 7.28
N GLY A 162 8.83 11.21 6.56
CA GLY A 162 9.82 10.16 6.73
C GLY A 162 9.44 9.08 7.74
N HIS A 163 8.17 8.94 8.12
CA HIS A 163 7.76 7.83 8.98
C HIS A 163 7.61 6.53 8.19
N LEU A 164 8.32 5.47 8.59
CA LEU A 164 8.20 4.14 7.99
C LEU A 164 6.81 3.53 8.29
N ILE A 165 6.06 3.21 7.22
CA ILE A 165 4.75 2.55 7.30
C ILE A 165 4.93 1.03 7.23
N TRP A 166 5.70 0.56 6.24
CA TRP A 166 6.07 -0.84 6.11
C TRP A 166 7.34 -1.00 5.27
N GLU A 167 7.99 -2.14 5.44
CA GLU A 167 9.03 -2.65 4.56
C GLU A 167 8.74 -4.13 4.23
N THR A 168 9.25 -4.57 3.09
CA THR A 168 9.14 -5.96 2.67
C THR A 168 10.25 -6.83 3.25
N GLY A 169 10.08 -8.15 3.16
CA GLY A 169 11.19 -9.09 3.34
C GLY A 169 12.27 -8.89 2.27
N TYR A 170 13.45 -9.45 2.51
CA TYR A 170 14.52 -9.39 1.53
C TYR A 170 14.19 -10.12 0.22
N LEU A 171 14.90 -9.75 -0.85
CA LEU A 171 14.78 -10.33 -2.19
C LEU A 171 13.36 -10.20 -2.77
N THR A 172 12.72 -9.07 -2.50
CA THR A 172 11.36 -8.75 -2.95
C THR A 172 11.36 -7.76 -4.11
N SER A 173 12.20 -6.72 -4.05
CA SER A 173 12.24 -5.68 -5.09
C SER A 173 13.64 -5.18 -5.36
N ASN A 174 14.04 -5.22 -6.63
CA ASN A 174 15.15 -4.46 -7.21
C ASN A 174 14.76 -3.94 -8.60
N ASP A 175 15.58 -3.06 -9.19
CA ASP A 175 15.25 -2.30 -10.40
C ASP A 175 13.88 -1.58 -10.28
N ILE A 176 12.96 -1.85 -11.21
CA ILE A 176 11.68 -1.17 -11.33
C ILE A 176 10.57 -1.83 -10.51
N PHE A 177 9.72 -1.00 -9.91
CA PHE A 177 8.38 -1.39 -9.47
C PHE A 177 7.36 -0.41 -10.04
N ILE A 178 6.09 -0.77 -10.10
CA ILE A 178 4.99 0.14 -10.50
C ILE A 178 3.79 -0.04 -9.57
N LEU A 179 2.90 0.95 -9.57
CA LEU A 179 1.76 1.05 -8.67
C LEU A 179 0.47 1.19 -9.48
N ASP A 180 -0.63 0.68 -8.94
CA ASP A 180 -1.98 1.16 -9.25
C ASP A 180 -2.69 1.61 -7.95
N ASP A 181 -4.01 1.75 -7.99
CA ASP A 181 -4.81 2.19 -6.83
C ASP A 181 -4.73 1.21 -5.64
N GLU A 182 -4.45 -0.06 -5.91
CA GLU A 182 -4.58 -1.16 -4.97
C GLU A 182 -3.23 -1.83 -4.62
N PHE A 183 -2.37 -2.01 -5.62
CA PHE A 183 -1.24 -2.92 -5.56
C PHE A 183 0.08 -2.25 -5.91
N VAL A 184 1.14 -2.88 -5.41
CA VAL A 184 2.49 -2.72 -5.93
C VAL A 184 2.83 -3.96 -6.76
N TYR A 185 3.36 -3.73 -7.95
CA TYR A 185 3.94 -4.75 -8.81
C TYR A 185 5.45 -4.54 -8.84
N CYS A 186 6.20 -5.53 -8.40
CA CYS A 186 7.66 -5.46 -8.39
C CYS A 186 8.27 -6.82 -8.73
N ALA A 187 9.57 -6.82 -8.96
CA ALA A 187 10.31 -8.05 -9.23
C ALA A 187 11.63 -8.06 -8.48
N TYR A 188 12.14 -9.27 -8.28
CA TYR A 188 13.50 -9.49 -7.86
C TYR A 188 14.18 -10.43 -8.85
N GLY A 189 15.38 -10.06 -9.27
CA GLY A 189 16.32 -10.97 -9.89
C GLY A 189 17.73 -10.41 -9.89
N PHE A 190 18.74 -11.24 -9.63
CA PHE A 190 20.12 -10.76 -9.61
C PHE A 190 21.15 -11.85 -9.90
N THR A 191 21.27 -12.87 -9.04
CA THR A 191 22.33 -13.89 -9.17
C THR A 191 21.80 -15.31 -9.29
N SER A 192 22.25 -16.21 -8.42
CA SER A 192 21.91 -17.64 -8.45
C SER A 192 20.54 -17.95 -7.82
N GLU A 193 19.97 -16.97 -7.11
CA GLU A 193 18.60 -17.07 -6.62
C GLU A 193 17.63 -17.14 -7.79
N LYS A 194 16.49 -17.78 -7.54
CA LYS A 194 15.40 -17.75 -8.52
C LYS A 194 14.88 -16.33 -8.66
N ASP A 195 14.59 -15.95 -9.88
CA ASP A 195 13.94 -14.68 -10.19
C ASP A 195 12.44 -14.79 -9.92
N TYR A 196 11.85 -13.71 -9.41
CA TYR A 196 10.44 -13.66 -9.06
C TYR A 196 9.79 -12.34 -9.49
N ILE A 197 8.51 -12.42 -9.84
CA ILE A 197 7.60 -11.27 -9.89
C ILE A 197 6.63 -11.35 -8.71
N PHE A 198 6.29 -10.20 -8.16
CA PHE A 198 5.47 -10.06 -6.97
C PHE A 198 4.29 -9.14 -7.19
N LEU A 199 3.22 -9.44 -6.47
CA LEU A 199 2.07 -8.56 -6.25
C LEU A 199 1.96 -8.31 -4.77
N LEU A 200 1.94 -7.05 -4.34
CA LEU A 200 1.85 -6.67 -2.95
C LEU A 200 0.66 -5.76 -2.71
N ASP A 201 0.10 -5.85 -1.52
CA ASP A 201 -0.78 -4.85 -0.96
C ASP A 201 -0.04 -3.52 -0.76
N LYS A 202 -0.51 -2.44 -1.39
CA LYS A 202 0.16 -1.13 -1.35
C LYS A 202 0.11 -0.48 0.04
N ASN A 203 -0.91 -0.80 0.84
CA ASN A 203 -1.12 -0.18 2.15
C ASN A 203 -0.31 -0.84 3.27
N THR A 204 -0.02 -2.13 3.13
CA THR A 204 0.60 -2.95 4.19
C THR A 204 1.91 -3.61 3.80
N GLY A 205 2.26 -3.65 2.52
CA GLY A 205 3.42 -4.38 2.01
C GLY A 205 3.24 -5.90 2.01
N ARG A 206 2.03 -6.41 2.31
CA ARG A 206 1.73 -7.85 2.30
C ARG A 206 1.93 -8.42 0.89
N VAL A 207 2.76 -9.45 0.77
CA VAL A 207 2.94 -10.18 -0.49
C VAL A 207 1.73 -11.05 -0.76
N TYR A 208 0.96 -10.70 -1.79
CA TYR A 208 -0.14 -11.50 -2.31
C TYR A 208 0.32 -12.53 -3.33
N SER A 209 1.39 -12.26 -4.07
CA SER A 209 1.94 -13.22 -5.02
C SER A 209 3.44 -13.15 -5.09
N LYS A 210 4.04 -14.32 -5.30
CA LYS A 210 5.46 -14.54 -5.56
C LYS A 210 5.54 -15.63 -6.61
N LEU A 211 5.60 -15.23 -7.87
CA LEU A 211 5.65 -16.15 -9.00
C LEU A 211 7.08 -16.23 -9.51
N PRO A 212 7.68 -17.42 -9.64
CA PRO A 212 8.99 -17.53 -10.26
C PRO A 212 8.87 -17.18 -11.74
N VAL A 213 9.86 -16.45 -12.23
CA VAL A 213 10.00 -16.12 -13.65
C VAL A 213 11.30 -16.71 -14.20
N PRO A 214 11.40 -16.96 -15.51
CA PRO A 214 12.59 -17.61 -16.07
C PRO A 214 13.86 -16.79 -15.95
N LYS A 215 13.71 -15.45 -15.96
CA LYS A 215 14.77 -14.46 -16.00
C LYS A 215 14.31 -13.20 -15.28
N LYS A 216 15.26 -12.42 -14.78
CA LYS A 216 15.05 -11.13 -14.13
C LYS A 216 14.13 -10.24 -14.96
N ILE A 217 13.05 -9.77 -14.35
CA ILE A 217 12.19 -8.74 -14.96
C ILE A 217 12.90 -7.39 -14.91
N GLN A 218 12.94 -6.71 -16.05
CA GLN A 218 13.57 -5.39 -16.20
C GLN A 218 12.58 -4.33 -16.72
N TYR A 219 11.36 -4.75 -17.03
CA TYR A 219 10.28 -3.87 -17.49
C TYR A 219 8.97 -4.26 -16.84
N LEU A 220 8.20 -3.27 -16.43
CA LEU A 220 6.81 -3.43 -16.01
C LEU A 220 5.96 -2.32 -16.63
N GLU A 221 4.76 -2.65 -17.11
CA GLU A 221 3.77 -1.68 -17.57
C GLU A 221 2.36 -2.20 -17.31
N LEU A 222 1.51 -1.37 -16.71
CA LEU A 222 0.08 -1.64 -16.61
C LEU A 222 -0.65 -1.02 -17.79
N GLN A 223 -1.58 -1.77 -18.36
CA GLN A 223 -2.51 -1.29 -19.37
C GLN A 223 -3.92 -1.80 -19.08
N GLU A 224 -4.91 -0.94 -19.31
CA GLU A 224 -6.29 -1.40 -19.37
C GLU A 224 -6.58 -2.03 -20.74
N ARG A 225 -7.12 -3.25 -20.75
CA ARG A 225 -7.57 -3.94 -21.95
C ARG A 225 -8.97 -4.50 -21.72
N ARG A 226 -9.94 -3.99 -22.49
CA ARG A 226 -11.36 -4.41 -22.41
C ARG A 226 -11.92 -4.33 -20.98
N GLY A 227 -11.64 -3.22 -20.28
CA GLY A 227 -12.09 -2.99 -18.90
C GLY A 227 -11.38 -3.82 -17.83
N LYS A 228 -10.22 -4.41 -18.14
CA LYS A 228 -9.40 -5.16 -17.18
C LYS A 228 -7.97 -4.66 -17.20
N GLN A 229 -7.38 -4.49 -16.02
CA GLN A 229 -5.95 -4.25 -15.89
C GLN A 229 -5.13 -5.49 -16.29
N VAL A 230 -4.12 -5.26 -17.13
CA VAL A 230 -3.15 -6.26 -17.58
C VAL A 230 -1.76 -5.74 -17.29
N LEU A 231 -0.98 -6.53 -16.56
CA LEU A 231 0.42 -6.26 -16.30
C LEU A 231 1.28 -6.89 -17.40
N PHE A 232 2.02 -6.04 -18.11
CA PHE A 232 3.11 -6.44 -18.99
C PHE A 232 4.40 -6.48 -18.21
N ALA A 233 5.15 -7.57 -18.33
CA ALA A 233 6.50 -7.68 -17.79
C ALA A 233 7.44 -8.20 -18.86
N ALA A 234 8.60 -7.57 -19.03
CA ALA A 234 9.66 -8.09 -19.91
C ALA A 234 10.86 -8.52 -19.08
N ASP A 235 11.40 -9.69 -19.41
CA ASP A 235 12.62 -10.17 -18.79
C ASP A 235 13.89 -9.64 -19.48
N SER A 236 15.06 -9.99 -18.93
CA SER A 236 16.38 -9.57 -19.41
C SER A 236 16.71 -10.01 -20.84
N ASP A 237 15.96 -10.96 -21.41
CA ASP A 237 16.12 -11.43 -22.79
C ASP A 237 15.05 -10.79 -23.71
N ASP A 238 14.41 -9.70 -23.25
CA ASP A 238 13.30 -9.01 -23.92
C ASP A 238 12.08 -9.92 -24.19
N LYS A 239 11.93 -11.04 -23.46
CA LYS A 239 10.74 -11.87 -23.58
C LYS A 239 9.60 -11.26 -22.78
N LEU A 240 8.44 -11.10 -23.43
CA LEU A 240 7.28 -10.44 -22.85
C LEU A 240 6.28 -11.45 -22.25
N TYR A 241 5.79 -11.11 -21.07
CA TYR A 241 4.78 -11.85 -20.32
C TYR A 241 3.61 -10.92 -20.04
N THR A 242 2.41 -11.46 -20.08
CA THR A 242 1.21 -10.77 -19.57
C THR A 242 0.71 -11.49 -18.33
N PHE A 243 0.39 -10.71 -17.31
CA PHE A 243 -0.23 -11.16 -16.09
C PHE A 243 -1.55 -10.45 -15.87
N ARG A 244 -2.47 -11.11 -15.19
CA ARG A 244 -3.71 -10.53 -14.72
C ARG A 244 -3.79 -10.71 -13.22
N VAL A 245 -4.43 -9.77 -12.54
CA VAL A 245 -4.84 -9.99 -11.16
C VAL A 245 -6.14 -10.79 -11.18
N ASP A 246 -6.12 -11.95 -10.54
CA ASP A 246 -7.32 -12.75 -10.29
C ASP A 246 -8.05 -12.19 -9.07
N TYR A 247 -9.00 -11.31 -9.36
CA TYR A 247 -9.89 -10.73 -8.36
C TYR A 247 -10.86 -11.74 -7.75
N SER A 248 -11.05 -12.93 -8.34
CA SER A 248 -11.85 -13.98 -7.70
C SER A 248 -11.11 -14.63 -6.53
N VAL A 249 -9.77 -14.62 -6.54
CA VAL A 249 -8.93 -15.02 -5.39
C VAL A 249 -8.72 -13.83 -4.42
N LEU A 250 -9.04 -12.60 -4.85
CA LEU A 250 -9.28 -11.46 -3.95
C LEU A 250 -10.60 -11.61 -3.15
N GLN A 251 -11.46 -12.59 -3.46
CA GLN A 251 -12.70 -12.88 -2.71
C GLN A 251 -12.50 -13.52 -1.33
N SER A 252 -11.36 -13.27 -0.69
CA SER A 252 -11.34 -13.16 0.77
C SER A 252 -10.29 -12.14 1.20
N PRO A 253 -10.72 -10.94 1.63
CA PRO A 253 -9.93 -10.10 2.52
C PRO A 253 -9.66 -10.80 3.87
N ILE A 254 -10.33 -11.92 4.13
CA ILE A 254 -10.34 -12.57 5.42
C ILE A 254 -9.22 -13.61 5.50
N ASP A 255 -8.03 -13.15 5.85
CA ASP A 255 -7.12 -14.00 6.61
C ASP A 255 -7.67 -14.10 8.05
N MET A 256 -8.54 -15.08 8.32
CA MET A 256 -9.05 -15.34 9.69
C MET A 256 -7.95 -15.85 10.64
N THR A 257 -6.68 -15.93 10.21
CA THR A 257 -5.56 -16.38 11.04
C THR A 257 -4.74 -15.26 11.66
N ILE A 258 -5.25 -14.02 11.71
CA ILE A 258 -4.69 -12.97 12.58
C ILE A 258 -4.63 -13.51 14.02
N PRO A 259 -3.46 -13.54 14.69
CA PRO A 259 -3.40 -13.82 16.11
C PRO A 259 -4.23 -12.78 16.86
N GLY A 260 -5.42 -13.17 17.34
CA GLY A 260 -6.42 -12.28 17.97
C GLY A 260 -7.80 -12.27 17.31
N GLY A 261 -8.00 -12.94 16.17
CA GLY A 261 -9.29 -13.00 15.45
C GLY A 261 -9.60 -11.76 14.60
N PRO A 262 -10.68 -11.79 13.78
CA PRO A 262 -11.08 -10.66 12.96
C PRO A 262 -11.45 -9.45 13.84
N LYS A 263 -10.88 -8.29 13.54
CA LYS A 263 -11.09 -7.03 14.28
C LYS A 263 -12.46 -6.45 13.93
N ALA A 264 -13.27 -6.15 14.94
CA ALA A 264 -14.55 -5.46 14.76
C ALA A 264 -14.36 -3.94 14.69
N PHE A 265 -15.08 -3.30 13.77
CA PHE A 265 -15.20 -1.85 13.72
C PHE A 265 -15.76 -1.35 15.04
N THR A 266 -14.93 -0.57 15.75
CA THR A 266 -15.21 -0.09 17.09
C THR A 266 -14.77 1.35 17.18
N LEU A 267 -15.73 2.23 17.42
CA LEU A 267 -15.46 3.62 17.76
C LEU A 267 -15.24 3.76 19.26
N VAL A 268 -14.45 4.77 19.64
CA VAL A 268 -14.19 5.11 21.03
C VAL A 268 -14.53 6.56 21.31
N TYR A 269 -14.82 6.83 22.58
CA TYR A 269 -15.18 8.16 23.08
C TYR A 269 -14.73 8.30 24.53
N ALA A 270 -14.57 9.54 25.01
CA ALA A 270 -14.24 9.79 26.40
C ALA A 270 -15.45 9.57 27.31
N THR A 271 -15.20 8.94 28.45
CA THR A 271 -16.15 8.80 29.58
C THR A 271 -15.68 9.56 30.82
N SER A 272 -14.61 10.36 30.69
CA SER A 272 -14.12 11.22 31.77
C SER A 272 -15.16 12.28 32.13
N SER A 273 -15.22 12.63 33.42
CA SER A 273 -16.03 13.76 33.91
C SER A 273 -15.64 15.10 33.29
N ASP A 274 -14.41 15.20 32.80
CA ASP A 274 -13.89 16.42 32.17
C ASP A 274 -14.38 16.61 30.73
N GLY A 275 -15.15 15.65 30.19
CA GLY A 275 -15.69 15.68 28.83
C GLY A 275 -14.70 15.29 27.72
N TYR A 276 -13.43 15.08 28.06
CA TYR A 276 -12.39 14.63 27.13
C TYR A 276 -11.38 13.67 27.80
N LEU A 277 -10.61 12.98 26.96
CA LEU A 277 -9.53 12.09 27.33
C LEU A 277 -8.29 12.45 26.52
N ASN A 278 -7.17 12.68 27.20
CA ASN A 278 -5.91 12.97 26.53
C ASN A 278 -5.45 11.77 25.67
N VAL A 279 -5.13 12.06 24.42
CA VAL A 279 -4.47 11.15 23.49
C VAL A 279 -2.98 11.45 23.52
N ARG A 280 -2.18 10.42 23.77
CA ARG A 280 -0.74 10.54 23.96
C ARG A 280 0.04 9.86 22.85
N GLU A 281 1.27 10.31 22.64
CA GLU A 281 2.20 9.77 21.63
C GLU A 281 2.63 8.34 21.94
N GLU A 282 2.70 7.97 23.22
CA GLU A 282 3.06 6.64 23.70
C GLU A 282 2.08 6.20 24.82
N PRO A 283 1.97 4.88 25.10
CA PRO A 283 1.11 4.35 26.18
C PRO A 283 1.72 4.59 27.58
N SER A 284 1.90 5.86 27.95
CA SER A 284 2.53 6.29 29.19
C SER A 284 1.92 7.59 29.72
N MET A 285 1.75 7.70 31.03
CA MET A 285 1.25 8.92 31.68
C MET A 285 2.21 10.10 31.54
N LYS A 286 3.49 9.84 31.25
CA LYS A 286 4.54 10.86 31.04
C LYS A 286 4.67 11.30 29.58
N ALA A 287 4.06 10.57 28.65
CA ALA A 287 4.20 10.85 27.22
C ALA A 287 3.50 12.16 26.82
N LYS A 288 4.00 12.79 25.76
CA LYS A 288 3.42 14.02 25.20
C LYS A 288 1.95 13.81 24.84
N ILE A 289 1.11 14.80 25.16
CA ILE A 289 -0.29 14.84 24.71
C ILE A 289 -0.28 15.38 23.29
N ILE A 290 -0.86 14.63 22.36
CA ILE A 290 -0.88 14.94 20.92
C ILE A 290 -2.29 15.25 20.41
N ASP A 291 -3.34 14.86 21.14
CA ASP A 291 -4.73 15.19 20.83
C ASP A 291 -5.64 15.00 22.07
N ARG A 292 -6.95 15.26 21.91
CA ARG A 292 -8.00 15.00 22.90
C ARG A 292 -9.15 14.24 22.25
N LEU A 293 -9.45 13.07 22.78
CA LEU A 293 -10.65 12.31 22.46
C LEU A 293 -11.82 12.90 23.24
N ASN A 294 -12.87 13.35 22.56
CA ASN A 294 -14.04 13.92 23.22
C ASN A 294 -15.09 12.85 23.58
N ALA A 295 -16.06 13.22 24.41
CA ALA A 295 -17.28 12.45 24.59
C ALA A 295 -18.05 12.29 23.26
N LYS A 296 -19.07 11.43 23.25
CA LYS A 296 -19.91 11.25 22.05
C LYS A 296 -20.47 12.60 21.58
N LYS A 297 -20.50 12.80 20.26
CA LYS A 297 -21.24 13.89 19.63
C LYS A 297 -22.24 13.25 18.70
N ASN A 298 -23.51 13.65 18.80
CA ASN A 298 -24.61 13.08 18.02
C ASN A 298 -24.62 11.54 18.08
N GLY A 299 -24.49 10.97 19.28
CA GLY A 299 -24.51 9.52 19.49
C GLY A 299 -23.30 8.71 19.00
N LEU A 300 -22.29 9.33 18.36
CA LEU A 300 -21.10 8.66 17.82
C LEU A 300 -19.80 8.99 18.58
N GLY A 301 -18.91 7.99 18.65
CA GLY A 301 -17.52 8.18 19.03
C GLY A 301 -16.68 8.82 17.90
N HIS A 302 -15.53 9.37 18.28
CA HIS A 302 -14.71 10.24 17.41
C HIS A 302 -13.40 9.64 16.94
N ALA A 303 -13.08 8.42 17.37
CA ALA A 303 -11.84 7.75 16.98
C ALA A 303 -12.07 6.26 16.77
N GLU A 304 -11.28 5.67 15.89
CA GLU A 304 -11.28 4.22 15.65
C GLU A 304 -10.37 3.53 16.67
N LEU A 305 -10.86 2.48 17.32
CA LEU A 305 -10.02 1.60 18.13
C LEU A 305 -9.13 0.75 17.22
N LEU A 306 -7.81 0.86 17.34
CA LEU A 306 -6.85 0.02 16.62
C LEU A 306 -6.52 -1.26 17.39
N LYS A 307 -6.18 -1.14 18.68
CA LYS A 307 -5.79 -2.26 19.53
C LYS A 307 -5.93 -1.93 21.00
N THR A 308 -6.40 -2.87 21.83
CA THR A 308 -6.34 -2.76 23.29
C THR A 308 -5.09 -3.47 23.83
N MET A 309 -4.35 -2.83 24.75
CA MET A 309 -3.07 -3.28 25.26
C MET A 309 -2.93 -2.94 26.75
N GLY A 310 -3.23 -3.90 27.63
CA GLY A 310 -3.18 -3.68 29.08
C GLY A 310 -4.08 -2.51 29.49
N GLU A 311 -3.49 -1.50 30.12
CA GLU A 311 -4.22 -0.30 30.57
C GLU A 311 -4.42 0.76 29.47
N TRP A 312 -3.80 0.59 28.31
CA TRP A 312 -3.88 1.53 27.20
C TRP A 312 -4.59 0.93 25.98
N SER A 313 -5.08 1.80 25.11
CA SER A 313 -5.52 1.41 23.76
C SER A 313 -4.88 2.34 22.74
N ARG A 314 -4.49 1.76 21.61
CA ARG A 314 -4.06 2.47 20.41
C ARG A 314 -5.29 2.82 19.59
N ILE A 315 -5.39 4.06 19.17
CA ILE A 315 -6.54 4.62 18.44
C ILE A 315 -6.07 5.42 17.22
N PHE A 316 -6.95 5.59 16.24
CA PHE A 316 -6.77 6.51 15.11
C PHE A 316 -7.76 7.66 15.26
N ILE A 317 -7.25 8.90 15.31
CA ILE A 317 -8.02 10.12 15.53
C ILE A 317 -7.42 11.23 14.66
N ASN A 318 -8.26 12.00 13.96
CA ASN A 318 -7.85 13.17 13.17
C ASN A 318 -6.63 12.93 12.24
N GLY A 319 -6.55 11.77 11.58
CA GLY A 319 -5.45 11.45 10.66
C GLY A 319 -4.18 10.92 11.33
N GLN A 320 -4.13 10.83 12.66
CA GLN A 320 -2.95 10.38 13.41
C GLN A 320 -3.27 9.21 14.36
N VAL A 321 -2.21 8.48 14.73
CA VAL A 321 -2.28 7.39 15.69
C VAL A 321 -1.85 7.88 17.07
N GLY A 322 -2.59 7.50 18.10
CA GLY A 322 -2.23 7.81 19.48
C GLY A 322 -2.73 6.78 20.49
N TYR A 323 -2.46 7.03 21.76
CA TYR A 323 -2.74 6.12 22.87
C TYR A 323 -3.61 6.78 23.93
N VAL A 324 -4.63 6.07 24.38
CA VAL A 324 -5.56 6.52 25.43
C VAL A 324 -5.62 5.52 26.57
N TYR A 325 -5.86 6.02 27.79
CA TYR A 325 -5.96 5.18 28.97
C TYR A 325 -7.36 4.55 29.10
N ASN A 326 -7.43 3.23 29.15
CA ASN A 326 -8.67 2.45 29.00
C ASN A 326 -9.75 2.79 30.03
N LYS A 327 -9.34 3.18 31.25
CA LYS A 327 -10.26 3.54 32.33
C LYS A 327 -11.25 4.65 31.96
N TYR A 328 -10.87 5.55 31.06
CA TYR A 328 -11.65 6.73 30.70
C TYR A 328 -12.22 6.65 29.29
N MET A 329 -12.23 5.47 28.68
CA MET A 329 -12.60 5.24 27.29
C MET A 329 -13.83 4.33 27.20
N GLY A 330 -14.89 4.84 26.58
CA GLY A 330 -16.04 4.06 26.15
C GLY A 330 -15.82 3.45 24.76
N LYS A 331 -16.54 2.37 24.47
CA LYS A 331 -16.52 1.68 23.16
C LYS A 331 -17.92 1.63 22.57
N GLN A 332 -18.00 1.79 21.25
CA GLN A 332 -19.21 1.67 20.45
C GLN A 332 -18.92 0.76 19.27
N THR A 333 -19.70 -0.32 19.13
CA THR A 333 -19.56 -1.29 18.05
C THR A 333 -20.93 -1.78 17.63
N TRP A 334 -21.03 -2.21 16.37
CA TRP A 334 -22.23 -2.81 15.78
C TRP A 334 -22.08 -4.33 15.63
N TYR A 335 -20.99 -4.89 16.17
CA TYR A 335 -20.77 -6.32 16.24
C TYR A 335 -21.00 -6.84 17.66
N THR A 336 -22.04 -7.63 17.83
CA THR A 336 -22.47 -8.24 19.10
C THR A 336 -21.96 -9.66 19.28
N GLY A 337 -21.52 -10.30 18.20
CA GLY A 337 -21.16 -11.72 18.16
C GLY A 337 -22.38 -12.66 18.12
N LYS A 338 -23.60 -12.13 18.14
CA LYS A 338 -24.85 -12.90 18.22
C LYS A 338 -25.71 -12.82 16.96
N GLY A 339 -25.41 -11.91 16.03
CA GLY A 339 -26.15 -11.78 14.78
C GLY A 339 -25.98 -13.00 13.87
N SER A 340 -27.02 -13.31 13.12
CA SER A 340 -27.05 -14.39 12.13
C SER A 340 -26.19 -14.08 10.91
N ASP A 341 -26.08 -12.80 10.54
CA ASP A 341 -25.27 -12.32 9.43
C ASP A 341 -24.20 -11.37 9.93
N MET A 342 -23.01 -11.46 9.33
CA MET A 342 -21.90 -10.54 9.60
C MET A 342 -21.60 -9.75 8.34
N MET A 343 -21.63 -8.42 8.46
CA MET A 343 -21.13 -7.50 7.46
C MET A 343 -19.63 -7.31 7.65
N ILE A 344 -18.88 -7.57 6.59
CA ILE A 344 -17.42 -7.52 6.58
C ILE A 344 -17.00 -6.54 5.49
N ALA A 345 -16.09 -5.63 5.82
CA ALA A 345 -15.44 -4.75 4.84
C ALA A 345 -14.80 -5.62 3.75
N TYR A 346 -15.26 -5.47 2.51
CA TYR A 346 -14.76 -6.26 1.39
C TYR A 346 -13.67 -5.50 0.63
N SER A 347 -13.91 -4.22 0.36
CA SER A 347 -12.94 -3.33 -0.30
C SER A 347 -11.77 -3.02 0.64
N MET A 348 -10.57 -2.86 0.07
CA MET A 348 -9.36 -2.54 0.84
C MET A 348 -9.46 -1.22 1.61
N GLN A 349 -10.26 -0.29 1.10
CA GLN A 349 -10.71 0.92 1.78
C GLN A 349 -12.23 0.99 1.65
N THR A 350 -12.94 0.44 2.62
CA THR A 350 -14.41 0.45 2.67
C THR A 350 -14.86 1.76 3.32
N PRO A 351 -15.48 2.70 2.58
CA PRO A 351 -15.94 3.95 3.16
C PRO A 351 -17.20 3.71 4.00
N ILE A 352 -17.27 4.40 5.14
CA ILE A 352 -18.45 4.49 5.99
C ILE A 352 -18.93 5.93 5.93
N TYR A 353 -20.10 6.12 5.35
CA TYR A 353 -20.68 7.43 5.10
C TYR A 353 -21.57 7.86 6.26
N CYS A 354 -21.64 9.17 6.52
CA CYS A 354 -22.63 9.74 7.43
C CYS A 354 -23.89 10.19 6.68
N ASP A 355 -24.82 10.84 7.40
CA ASP A 355 -26.03 11.40 6.80
C ASP A 355 -25.85 12.79 6.17
N ASP A 356 -24.62 13.28 6.15
CA ASP A 356 -24.26 14.57 5.58
C ASP A 356 -23.86 14.42 4.11
N PHE A 357 -24.09 15.48 3.34
CA PHE A 357 -23.76 15.57 1.92
C PHE A 357 -22.89 16.82 1.66
N ASP A 358 -22.02 16.74 0.65
CA ASP A 358 -21.31 17.91 0.14
C ASP A 358 -22.22 18.80 -0.74
N ASP A 359 -21.67 19.93 -1.20
CA ASP A 359 -22.39 20.90 -2.05
C ASP A 359 -22.78 20.31 -3.42
N GLU A 360 -22.18 19.19 -3.82
CA GLU A 360 -22.47 18.46 -5.07
C GLU A 360 -23.51 17.35 -4.85
N GLY A 361 -23.97 17.14 -3.61
CA GLY A 361 -24.94 16.11 -3.24
C GLY A 361 -24.32 14.73 -3.05
N ASN A 362 -23.00 14.59 -2.96
CA ASN A 362 -22.35 13.34 -2.60
C ASN A 362 -22.33 13.15 -1.09
N ARG A 363 -22.59 11.93 -0.63
CA ARG A 363 -22.59 11.60 0.80
C ARG A 363 -21.16 11.67 1.35
N LEU A 364 -20.98 12.31 2.50
CA LEU A 364 -19.65 12.50 3.09
C LEU A 364 -19.11 11.20 3.71
N VAL A 365 -17.84 10.90 3.44
CA VAL A 365 -17.11 9.78 4.06
C VAL A 365 -16.66 10.19 5.45
N ARG A 366 -17.02 9.41 6.46
CA ARG A 366 -16.65 9.67 7.85
C ARG A 366 -15.57 8.74 8.38
N TYR A 367 -15.57 7.48 7.94
CA TYR A 367 -14.52 6.51 8.27
C TYR A 367 -14.13 5.72 7.03
N VAL A 368 -12.90 5.22 7.01
CA VAL A 368 -12.42 4.31 5.96
C VAL A 368 -11.86 3.08 6.64
N LEU A 369 -12.46 1.92 6.37
CA LEU A 369 -12.09 0.66 7.02
C LEU A 369 -11.24 -0.18 6.09
N ASN A 370 -10.24 -0.84 6.65
CA ASN A 370 -9.48 -1.84 5.92
C ASN A 370 -10.35 -3.07 5.62
N GLY A 371 -10.14 -3.68 4.46
CA GLY A 371 -10.76 -4.95 4.11
C GLY A 371 -10.54 -6.03 5.18
N GLY A 372 -11.58 -6.83 5.45
CA GLY A 372 -11.57 -7.90 6.45
C GLY A 372 -12.03 -7.48 7.86
N VAL A 373 -12.21 -6.17 8.11
CA VAL A 373 -12.82 -5.69 9.36
C VAL A 373 -14.28 -6.11 9.41
N ILE A 374 -14.72 -6.68 10.54
CA ILE A 374 -16.14 -6.93 10.77
C ILE A 374 -16.80 -5.59 11.09
N ILE A 375 -17.67 -5.12 10.22
CA ILE A 375 -18.35 -3.83 10.37
C ILE A 375 -19.48 -3.97 11.40
N ALA A 376 -20.33 -4.99 11.22
CA ALA A 376 -21.51 -5.18 12.06
C ALA A 376 -22.06 -6.61 11.97
N ASP A 377 -22.80 -7.02 13.00
CA ASP A 377 -23.81 -8.09 12.90
C ASP A 377 -25.23 -7.60 13.28
N GLN A 378 -25.36 -6.29 13.50
CA GLN A 378 -26.61 -5.55 13.65
C GLN A 378 -26.64 -4.41 12.63
N PHE A 379 -27.41 -4.60 11.57
CA PHE A 379 -27.58 -3.63 10.49
C PHE A 379 -28.94 -3.83 9.83
N SER A 380 -29.42 -2.81 9.11
CA SER A 380 -30.65 -2.89 8.33
C SER A 380 -30.37 -2.66 6.84
N TYR A 381 -31.24 -3.19 6.01
CA TYR A 381 -31.23 -2.96 4.56
C TYR A 381 -32.57 -2.36 4.15
N PRO A 382 -32.67 -1.03 4.03
CA PRO A 382 -33.92 -0.37 3.65
C PRO A 382 -34.22 -0.45 2.13
N GLY A 383 -33.31 -0.99 1.33
CA GLY A 383 -33.36 -0.99 -0.14
C GLY A 383 -32.32 -0.05 -0.76
N GLY A 384 -32.04 -0.21 -2.06
CA GLY A 384 -31.06 0.60 -2.80
C GLY A 384 -29.62 0.12 -2.65
N ASP A 385 -28.68 1.07 -2.63
CA ASP A 385 -27.24 0.80 -2.74
C ASP A 385 -26.51 0.70 -1.39
N TYR A 386 -27.20 0.94 -0.26
CA TYR A 386 -26.57 1.04 1.06
C TYR A 386 -27.23 0.13 2.10
N TYR A 387 -26.40 -0.46 2.96
CA TYR A 387 -26.80 -0.93 4.28
C TYR A 387 -26.67 0.20 5.30
N VAL A 388 -27.44 0.11 6.38
CA VAL A 388 -27.49 1.12 7.43
C VAL A 388 -27.10 0.53 8.78
N LEU A 389 -26.16 1.20 9.46
CA LEU A 389 -25.85 0.98 10.87
C LEU A 389 -26.55 2.07 11.67
N SER A 390 -27.58 1.69 12.41
CA SER A 390 -28.31 2.64 13.23
C SER A 390 -27.55 2.94 14.52
N THR A 391 -27.56 4.21 14.91
CA THR A 391 -27.31 4.63 16.29
C THR A 391 -28.54 5.34 16.83
N PRO A 392 -28.61 5.67 18.14
CA PRO A 392 -29.75 6.40 18.68
C PRO A 392 -29.98 7.78 18.04
N GLU A 393 -28.94 8.41 17.47
CA GLU A 393 -28.99 9.81 17.02
C GLU A 393 -28.52 10.01 15.57
N GLU A 394 -27.73 9.10 15.01
CA GLU A 394 -27.20 9.16 13.63
C GLU A 394 -27.28 7.81 12.91
N PHE A 395 -27.28 7.87 11.58
CA PHE A 395 -27.14 6.69 10.71
C PHE A 395 -25.77 6.69 10.03
N LEU A 396 -25.14 5.52 9.99
CA LEU A 396 -23.98 5.29 9.14
C LEU A 396 -24.39 4.40 7.97
N TYR A 397 -23.86 4.71 6.80
CA TYR A 397 -24.20 4.03 5.56
C TYR A 397 -22.98 3.32 5.01
N VAL A 398 -23.18 2.11 4.51
CA VAL A 398 -22.13 1.30 3.92
C VAL A 398 -22.60 0.79 2.58
N LYS A 399 -21.86 1.08 1.51
CA LYS A 399 -22.27 0.70 0.16
C LYS A 399 -22.21 -0.81 0.00
N ARG A 400 -23.22 -1.38 -0.66
CA ARG A 400 -23.38 -2.83 -0.83
C ARG A 400 -22.23 -3.47 -1.60
N ASP A 401 -21.66 -2.76 -2.56
CA ASP A 401 -20.57 -3.27 -3.40
C ASP A 401 -19.24 -3.35 -2.64
N ASP A 402 -19.12 -2.63 -1.52
CA ASP A 402 -17.89 -2.56 -0.72
C ASP A 402 -17.85 -3.55 0.44
N ILE A 403 -18.87 -4.41 0.59
CA ILE A 403 -19.03 -5.31 1.73
C ILE A 403 -19.37 -6.74 1.32
N LEU A 404 -18.98 -7.66 2.19
CA LEU A 404 -19.38 -9.06 2.14
C LEU A 404 -20.32 -9.36 3.31
N ILE A 405 -21.51 -9.88 3.02
CA ILE A 405 -22.38 -10.46 4.04
C ILE A 405 -22.08 -11.94 4.18
N LYS A 406 -21.70 -12.36 5.39
CA LYS A 406 -21.44 -13.76 5.74
C LYS A 406 -22.43 -14.24 6.79
N SER A 407 -23.28 -15.19 6.41
CA SER A 407 -24.18 -15.86 7.34
C SER A 407 -23.42 -16.84 8.22
N LYS A 408 -23.69 -16.81 9.53
CA LYS A 408 -23.31 -17.87 10.48
C LYS A 408 -24.20 -19.07 10.19
N ARG A 409 -23.58 -20.18 9.79
CA ARG A 409 -24.25 -21.49 9.73
C ARG A 409 -24.48 -22.04 11.13
#